data_AF-B0LUB8-F1
#
_entry.id   AF-B0LUB8-F1
#
_cell.length_a   1.000
_cell.length_b   1.000
_cell.length_c   1.000
_cell.angle_alpha   90.00
_cell.angle_beta   90.00
_cell.angle_gamma   90.00
#
_symmetry.space_group_name_H-M   'P 1'
#
loop_
_entity.id
_entity.type
_entity.pdbx_description
1 polymer ?
#
loop_
_entity_poly.entity_id
_entity_poly.type
_entity_poly.pdbx_seq_one_letter_code
_entity_poly.pdbx_strand_id
1 'polypeptide(L)'
;MLDRHLQSRPVDYLPTFLNSLAAMEEYHWSAALGDFTDDFYHLACPHCAVEVTIAVGDHGRYSAIRDWNLGDVDRRDLRPAPSEALSGTGRWMYKTAIRDGREALADGITYLFGKAECPRCASVFDIAAEYTSANRPVLL
;
A
#
# COMPACT_ATOMS: atom_id res chain seq x y z
N MET A 1 19.61 11.13 -9.54
CA MET A 1 20.77 10.29 -9.12
C MET A 1 20.31 8.96 -8.53
N LEU A 2 19.32 8.96 -7.62
CA LEU A 2 18.69 7.75 -7.05
C LEU A 2 18.07 6.81 -8.10
N ASP A 3 17.43 7.38 -9.12
CA ASP A 3 16.76 6.62 -10.19
C ASP A 3 17.71 5.73 -11.01
N ARG A 4 18.97 6.16 -11.19
CA ARG A 4 20.04 5.36 -11.82
C ARG A 4 20.60 4.29 -10.88
N HIS A 5 20.47 4.51 -9.57
CA HIS A 5 20.96 3.57 -8.55
C HIS A 5 20.04 2.34 -8.44
N LEU A 6 18.72 2.52 -8.61
CA LEU A 6 17.72 1.45 -8.65
C LEU A 6 18.10 0.32 -9.63
N GLN A 7 18.67 0.67 -10.78
CA GLN A 7 19.05 -0.30 -11.82
C GLN A 7 20.40 -0.99 -11.55
N SER A 8 21.24 -0.42 -10.69
CA SER A 8 22.64 -0.84 -10.54
C SER A 8 22.89 -1.86 -9.41
N ARG A 9 21.96 -2.02 -8.47
CA ARG A 9 22.13 -2.90 -7.29
C ARG A 9 20.81 -3.58 -6.89
N PRO A 10 20.56 -4.82 -7.35
CA PRO A 10 19.30 -5.52 -7.09
C PRO A 10 19.06 -5.85 -5.62
N VAL A 11 20.12 -5.95 -4.80
CA VAL A 11 20.04 -6.22 -3.34
C VAL A 11 19.55 -5.00 -2.56
N ASP A 12 19.75 -3.79 -3.08
CA ASP A 12 19.39 -2.53 -2.42
C ASP A 12 18.15 -1.86 -3.06
N TYR A 13 17.37 -2.62 -3.85
CA TYR A 13 16.27 -2.04 -4.63
C TYR A 13 15.20 -1.40 -3.74
N LEU A 14 14.62 -2.16 -2.80
CA LEU A 14 13.57 -1.66 -1.91
C LEU A 14 14.07 -0.47 -1.07
N PRO A 15 15.22 -0.52 -0.38
CA PRO A 15 15.75 0.66 0.31
C PRO A 15 15.92 1.90 -0.59
N THR A 16 16.39 1.73 -1.84
CA THR A 16 16.53 2.86 -2.79
C THR A 16 15.18 3.39 -3.25
N PHE A 17 14.19 2.52 -3.43
CA PHE A 17 12.83 2.86 -3.79
C PHE A 17 12.17 3.68 -2.67
N LEU A 18 12.29 3.23 -1.42
CA LEU A 18 11.81 3.95 -0.24
C LEU A 18 12.50 5.31 -0.07
N ASN A 19 13.83 5.36 -0.23
CA ASN A 19 14.56 6.64 -0.21
C ASN A 19 14.07 7.62 -1.28
N SER A 20 13.61 7.12 -2.43
CA SER A 20 13.04 7.96 -3.48
C SER A 20 11.65 8.48 -3.10
N LEU A 21 10.83 7.69 -2.39
CA LEU A 21 9.58 8.17 -1.79
C LEU A 21 9.83 9.27 -0.75
N ALA A 22 10.79 9.08 0.14
CA ALA A 22 11.17 10.12 1.11
C ALA A 22 11.65 11.41 0.42
N ALA A 23 12.41 11.30 -0.67
CA ALA A 23 12.85 12.45 -1.46
C ALA A 23 11.69 13.19 -2.18
N MET A 24 10.56 12.52 -2.39
CA MET A 24 9.32 13.13 -2.89
C MET A 24 8.38 13.59 -1.76
N GLU A 25 8.88 13.61 -0.51
CA GLU A 25 8.13 13.96 0.70
C GLU A 25 6.97 13.00 1.03
N GLU A 26 7.01 11.80 0.47
CA GLU A 26 6.07 10.71 0.74
C GLU A 26 6.58 9.86 1.92
N TYR A 27 6.89 10.53 3.03
CA TYR A 27 7.56 9.92 4.19
C TYR A 27 6.78 8.77 4.81
N HIS A 28 5.45 8.87 4.84
CA HIS A 28 4.57 7.83 5.35
C HIS A 28 4.67 6.55 4.51
N TRP A 29 4.73 6.67 3.18
CA TRP A 29 4.97 5.53 2.31
C TRP A 29 6.40 5.01 2.41
N SER A 30 7.40 5.90 2.51
CA SER A 30 8.79 5.48 2.74
C SER A 30 8.97 4.68 4.04
N ALA A 31 8.16 4.93 5.06
CA ALA A 31 8.26 4.28 6.37
C ALA A 31 7.45 2.97 6.45
N ALA A 32 6.36 2.86 5.68
CA ALA A 32 5.39 1.78 5.83
C ALA A 32 5.42 0.73 4.71
N LEU A 33 5.85 1.11 3.51
CA LEU A 33 5.83 0.23 2.35
C LEU A 33 6.92 -0.84 2.45
N GLY A 34 6.54 -2.10 2.33
CA GLY A 34 7.45 -3.22 2.14
C GLY A 34 7.58 -3.59 0.65
N ASP A 35 7.96 -4.84 0.40
CA ASP A 35 7.96 -5.43 -0.95
C ASP A 35 6.65 -6.16 -1.28
N PHE A 36 5.65 -6.08 -0.41
CA PHE A 36 4.39 -6.84 -0.46
C PHE A 36 4.57 -8.35 -0.36
N THR A 37 5.62 -8.83 0.32
CA THR A 37 5.66 -10.23 0.77
C THR A 37 4.67 -10.48 1.91
N ASP A 38 4.61 -9.58 2.89
CA ASP A 38 3.74 -9.68 4.08
C ASP A 38 3.29 -8.31 4.62
N ASP A 39 2.89 -7.40 3.72
CA ASP A 39 2.51 -6.04 4.11
C ASP A 39 1.10 -6.01 4.74
N PHE A 40 1.01 -5.43 5.93
CA PHE A 40 -0.25 -5.13 6.60
C PHE A 40 -0.38 -3.64 6.91
N TYR A 41 -1.57 -3.09 6.65
CA TYR A 41 -1.93 -1.73 6.98
C TYR A 41 -3.16 -1.75 7.89
N HIS A 42 -3.13 -0.96 8.97
CA HIS A 42 -4.26 -0.81 9.88
C HIS A 42 -4.93 0.54 9.62
N LEU A 43 -6.21 0.51 9.28
CA LEU A 43 -6.99 1.69 8.93
C LEU A 43 -8.29 1.74 9.72
N ALA A 44 -8.64 2.90 10.27
CA ALA A 44 -9.98 3.13 10.75
C ALA A 44 -10.93 3.26 9.54
N CYS A 45 -12.03 2.52 9.53
CA CYS A 45 -13.05 2.68 8.50
C CYS A 45 -13.60 4.12 8.55
N PRO A 46 -13.58 4.88 7.44
CA PRO A 46 -14.01 6.29 7.43
C PRO A 46 -15.51 6.47 7.73
N HIS A 47 -16.30 5.39 7.68
CA HIS A 47 -17.74 5.42 7.94
C HIS A 47 -18.12 5.02 9.37
N CYS A 48 -17.52 3.96 9.93
CA CYS A 48 -17.92 3.43 11.24
C CYS A 48 -16.77 3.36 12.26
N ALA A 49 -15.60 3.90 11.94
CA ALA A 49 -14.41 4.00 12.77
C ALA A 49 -13.85 2.67 13.31
N VAL A 50 -14.37 1.51 12.91
CA VAL A 50 -13.78 0.22 13.28
C VAL A 50 -12.41 0.11 12.63
N GLU A 51 -11.43 -0.42 13.36
CA GLU A 51 -10.14 -0.77 12.78
C GLU A 51 -10.32 -1.94 11.80
N VAL A 52 -9.76 -1.77 10.60
CA VAL A 52 -9.74 -2.72 9.51
C VAL A 52 -8.29 -3.02 9.19
N THR A 53 -7.94 -4.31 9.19
CA THR A 53 -6.65 -4.79 8.69
C THR A 53 -6.73 -4.93 7.18
N ILE A 54 -5.76 -4.35 6.47
CA ILE A 54 -5.57 -4.51 5.03
C ILE A 54 -4.32 -5.35 4.81
N ALA A 55 -4.48 -6.52 4.23
CA ALA A 55 -3.39 -7.40 3.85
C ALA A 55 -3.12 -7.27 2.35
N VAL A 56 -1.86 -7.04 1.96
CA VAL A 56 -1.42 -7.04 0.56
C VAL A 56 -0.13 -7.85 0.46
N GLY A 57 -0.23 -9.07 -0.06
CA GLY A 57 0.96 -9.87 -0.35
C GLY A 57 0.66 -11.35 -0.54
N ASP A 58 1.65 -12.18 -0.21
CA ASP A 58 1.58 -13.64 -0.40
C ASP A 58 0.54 -14.31 0.50
N HIS A 59 0.25 -13.69 1.65
CA HIS A 59 -0.77 -14.16 2.59
C HIS A 59 -2.21 -13.81 2.19
N GLY A 60 -2.38 -13.05 1.11
CA GLY A 60 -3.66 -12.69 0.53
C GLY A 60 -3.81 -11.20 0.26
N ARG A 61 -4.96 -10.85 -0.32
CA ARG A 61 -5.31 -9.48 -0.71
C ARG A 61 -6.71 -9.18 -0.20
N TYR A 62 -6.82 -8.85 1.08
CA TYR A 62 -8.11 -8.70 1.73
C TYR A 62 -8.14 -7.56 2.76
N SER A 63 -9.35 -7.11 3.08
CA SER A 63 -9.66 -6.38 4.31
C SER A 63 -10.33 -7.31 5.33
N ALA A 64 -10.06 -7.12 6.62
CA ALA A 64 -10.55 -7.98 7.70
C ALA A 64 -10.70 -7.23 9.03
N ILE A 65 -11.39 -7.84 9.99
CA ILE A 65 -11.32 -7.45 11.40
C ILE A 65 -10.32 -8.36 12.11
N ARG A 66 -9.40 -7.77 12.87
CA ARG A 66 -8.45 -8.55 13.67
C ARG A 66 -9.11 -9.04 14.95
N ASP A 67 -9.29 -10.35 15.06
CA ASP A 67 -9.61 -11.03 16.31
C ASP A 67 -8.33 -11.53 16.99
N TRP A 68 -8.28 -11.42 18.31
CA TRP A 68 -7.10 -11.80 19.10
C TRP A 68 -6.80 -13.30 19.06
N ASN A 69 -7.83 -14.16 19.01
CA ASN A 69 -7.70 -15.61 19.06
C ASN A 69 -7.77 -16.26 17.68
N LEU A 70 -8.59 -15.68 16.79
CA LEU A 70 -8.89 -16.25 15.47
C LEU A 70 -8.07 -15.62 14.34
N GLY A 71 -7.34 -14.53 14.62
CA GLY A 71 -6.65 -13.76 13.59
C GLY A 71 -7.62 -12.95 12.74
N ASP A 72 -7.35 -12.84 11.44
CA ASP A 72 -8.16 -12.02 10.53
C ASP A 72 -9.47 -12.73 10.15
N VAL A 73 -10.58 -12.20 10.67
CA VAL A 73 -11.93 -12.70 10.43
C VAL A 73 -12.73 -11.80 9.48
N ASP A 74 -13.82 -12.33 8.93
CA ASP A 74 -14.73 -11.62 8.02
C ASP A 74 -14.04 -11.02 6.79
N ARG A 75 -13.08 -11.75 6.22
CA ARG A 75 -12.29 -11.29 5.08
C ARG A 75 -13.16 -10.84 3.90
N ARG A 76 -12.76 -9.76 3.24
CA ARG A 76 -13.32 -9.23 1.99
C ARG A 76 -12.19 -8.99 1.00
N ASP A 77 -12.37 -9.43 -0.24
CA ASP A 77 -11.34 -9.25 -1.26
C ASP A 77 -11.11 -7.77 -1.56
N LEU A 78 -9.84 -7.40 -1.69
CA LEU A 78 -9.47 -6.06 -2.16
C LEU A 78 -9.75 -5.93 -3.65
N ARG A 79 -10.06 -4.70 -4.07
CA ARG A 79 -10.29 -4.36 -5.47
C ARG A 79 -9.09 -3.56 -5.97
N PRO A 80 -8.25 -4.10 -6.85
CA PRO A 80 -7.10 -3.38 -7.36
C PRO A 80 -7.55 -2.17 -8.18
N ALA A 81 -6.78 -1.09 -8.13
CA ALA A 81 -6.95 0.03 -9.05
C ALA A 81 -6.43 -0.37 -10.45
N PRO A 82 -7.16 -0.03 -11.53
CA PRO A 82 -6.61 -0.14 -12.88
C PRO A 82 -5.30 0.65 -12.99
N SER A 83 -4.27 0.09 -13.62
CA SER A 83 -2.96 0.73 -13.76
C SER A 83 -3.04 2.11 -14.43
N GLU A 84 -4.00 2.28 -15.34
CA GLU A 84 -4.24 3.52 -16.09
C GLU A 84 -4.91 4.59 -15.22
N ALA A 85 -5.60 4.18 -14.16
CA ALA A 85 -6.26 5.07 -13.21
C ALA A 85 -5.30 5.59 -12.12
N LEU A 86 -4.12 4.99 -11.97
CA LEU A 86 -3.11 5.47 -11.03
C LEU A 86 -2.65 6.88 -11.39
N SER A 87 -2.51 7.73 -10.38
CA SER A 87 -2.05 9.11 -10.52
C SER A 87 -1.02 9.46 -9.45
N GLY A 88 -0.38 10.63 -9.57
CA GLY A 88 0.63 11.12 -8.63
C GLY A 88 1.71 10.09 -8.28
N THR A 89 1.97 9.94 -6.98
CA THR A 89 2.94 9.00 -6.41
C THR A 89 2.62 7.55 -6.73
N GLY A 90 1.35 7.13 -6.67
CA GLY A 90 0.95 5.75 -7.01
C GLY A 90 1.31 5.38 -8.46
N ARG A 91 1.10 6.30 -9.41
CA ARG A 91 1.53 6.09 -10.81
C ARG A 91 3.05 6.01 -10.93
N TRP A 92 3.78 6.87 -10.22
CA TRP A 92 5.23 6.85 -10.22
C TRP A 92 5.76 5.53 -9.66
N MET A 93 5.20 5.04 -8.55
CA MET A 93 5.57 3.78 -7.92
C MET A 93 5.37 2.62 -8.89
N TYR A 94 4.17 2.50 -9.47
CA TYR A 94 3.83 1.42 -10.39
C TYR A 94 4.74 1.42 -11.63
N LYS A 95 4.91 2.56 -12.28
CA LYS A 95 5.74 2.66 -13.50
C LYS A 95 7.20 2.35 -13.22
N THR A 96 7.73 2.77 -12.07
CA THR A 96 9.11 2.49 -11.66
C THR A 96 9.30 0.99 -11.41
N ALA A 97 8.38 0.35 -10.68
CA ALA A 97 8.42 -1.09 -10.44
C ALA A 97 8.34 -1.90 -11.75
N ILE A 98 7.43 -1.55 -12.66
CA ILE A 98 7.32 -2.20 -13.99
C ILE A 98 8.59 -1.99 -14.82
N ARG A 99 9.09 -0.76 -14.93
CA ARG A 99 10.32 -0.42 -15.68
C ARG A 99 11.50 -1.28 -15.21
N ASP A 100 11.58 -1.52 -13.91
CA ASP A 100 12.71 -2.22 -13.29
C ASP A 100 12.46 -3.72 -13.09
N GLY A 101 11.38 -4.28 -13.69
CA GLY A 101 11.08 -5.71 -13.69
C GLY A 101 10.62 -6.27 -12.35
N ARG A 102 10.02 -5.44 -11.48
CA ARG A 102 9.53 -5.81 -10.15
C ARG A 102 8.02 -6.05 -10.18
N GLU A 103 7.61 -7.17 -10.77
CA GLU A 103 6.20 -7.49 -11.02
C GLU A 103 5.37 -7.62 -9.73
N ALA A 104 5.87 -8.33 -8.71
CA ALA A 104 5.16 -8.49 -7.43
C ALA A 104 4.93 -7.14 -6.73
N LEU A 105 5.94 -6.28 -6.73
CA LEU A 105 5.83 -4.91 -6.20
C LEU A 105 4.80 -4.10 -6.99
N ALA A 106 4.87 -4.14 -8.33
CA ALA A 106 3.92 -3.44 -9.19
C ALA A 106 2.48 -3.90 -8.97
N ASP A 107 2.26 -5.21 -8.84
CA ASP A 107 0.96 -5.79 -8.54
C ASP A 107 0.44 -5.33 -7.18
N GLY A 108 1.24 -5.45 -6.11
CA GLY A 108 0.90 -4.96 -4.77
C GLY A 108 0.54 -3.47 -4.74
N ILE A 109 1.23 -2.64 -5.53
CA ILE A 109 0.89 -1.21 -5.68
C ILE A 109 -0.53 -1.01 -6.22
N THR A 110 -1.00 -1.84 -7.15
CA THR A 110 -2.38 -1.71 -7.66
C THR A 110 -3.42 -1.97 -6.57
N TYR A 111 -3.13 -2.89 -5.64
CA TYR A 111 -4.00 -3.16 -4.49
C TYR A 111 -3.91 -2.08 -3.42
N LEU A 112 -2.71 -1.61 -3.10
CA LEU A 112 -2.51 -0.53 -2.12
C LEU A 112 -3.21 0.77 -2.55
N PHE A 113 -3.17 1.11 -3.84
CA PHE A 113 -3.89 2.26 -4.40
C PHE A 113 -5.32 1.91 -4.85
N GLY A 114 -5.79 0.71 -4.56
CA GLY A 114 -7.12 0.21 -4.81
C GLY A 114 -8.10 0.51 -3.67
N LYS A 115 -9.15 -0.31 -3.60
CA LYS A 115 -10.24 -0.16 -2.64
C LYS A 115 -10.36 -1.35 -1.71
N ALA A 116 -10.73 -1.07 -0.46
CA ALA A 116 -11.12 -2.05 0.54
C ALA A 116 -12.61 -1.91 0.88
N GLU A 117 -13.22 -3.01 1.32
CA GLU A 117 -14.57 -3.01 1.90
C GLU A 117 -14.48 -3.27 3.41
N CYS A 118 -15.14 -2.43 4.22
CA CYS A 118 -15.20 -2.62 5.67
C CYS A 118 -16.06 -3.85 6.01
N PRO A 119 -15.52 -4.88 6.68
CA PRO A 119 -16.31 -6.08 7.00
C PRO A 119 -17.53 -5.83 7.88
N ARG A 120 -17.51 -4.75 8.68
CA ARG A 120 -18.58 -4.41 9.63
C ARG A 120 -19.75 -3.66 8.99
N CYS A 121 -19.48 -2.67 8.13
CA CYS A 121 -20.52 -1.78 7.60
C CYS A 121 -20.62 -1.80 6.07
N ALA A 122 -19.84 -2.63 5.39
CA ALA A 122 -19.77 -2.75 3.94
C ALA A 122 -19.40 -1.45 3.18
N SER A 123 -18.99 -0.39 3.89
CA SER A 123 -18.49 0.82 3.27
C SER A 123 -17.19 0.53 2.51
N VAL A 124 -17.09 1.03 1.28
CA VAL A 124 -15.92 0.88 0.41
C VAL A 124 -15.12 2.18 0.43
N PHE A 125 -13.81 2.08 0.62
CA PHE A 125 -12.91 3.23 0.73
C PHE A 125 -11.58 3.00 0.02
N ASP A 126 -10.88 4.10 -0.32
CA ASP A 126 -9.59 4.09 -1.00
C ASP A 126 -8.46 3.92 0.01
N ILE A 127 -7.73 2.80 -0.06
CA ILE A 127 -6.77 2.38 0.99
C ILE A 127 -5.66 3.41 1.15
N ALA A 128 -4.99 3.76 0.06
CA ALA A 128 -3.90 4.73 0.07
C ALA A 128 -4.36 6.11 0.55
N ALA A 129 -5.57 6.55 0.19
CA ALA A 129 -6.09 7.85 0.60
C ALA A 129 -6.30 7.92 2.12
N GLU A 130 -6.94 6.91 2.70
CA GLU A 130 -7.15 6.85 4.15
C GLU A 130 -5.83 6.69 4.92
N TYR A 131 -4.90 5.85 4.40
CA TYR A 131 -3.58 5.69 5.01
C TYR A 131 -2.78 6.99 5.00
N THR A 132 -2.73 7.67 3.86
CA THR A 132 -2.09 8.98 3.72
C THR A 132 -2.73 10.00 4.65
N SER A 133 -4.07 10.06 4.74
CA SER A 133 -4.76 10.99 5.63
C SER A 133 -4.41 10.76 7.11
N ALA A 134 -4.23 9.50 7.51
CA ALA A 134 -3.92 9.15 8.90
C ALA A 134 -2.43 9.30 9.26
N ASN A 135 -1.52 9.13 8.29
CA ASN A 135 -0.07 8.99 8.57
C ASN A 135 0.81 10.07 7.95
N ARG A 136 0.30 10.90 7.02
CA ARG A 136 1.11 11.97 6.43
C ARG A 136 1.38 13.04 7.50
N PRO A 137 2.65 13.33 7.82
CA PRO A 137 2.98 14.38 8.77
C PRO A 137 2.43 15.73 8.27
N VAL A 138 1.74 16.46 9.15
CA VAL A 138 1.48 17.88 8.90
C VAL A 138 2.79 18.61 9.18
N LEU A 139 3.49 19.01 8.12
CA LEU A 139 4.60 19.94 8.25
C LEU A 139 3.99 21.30 8.63
N LEU A 140 4.09 21.65 9.91
CA LEU A 140 3.75 22.97 10.46
C LEU A 140 4.82 24.00 10.06
#